data_AF-R1DN19-F1
#
_entry.id   AF-R1DN19-F1
#
_cell.length_a   1.000
_cell.length_b   1.000
_cell.length_c   1.000
_cell.angle_alpha   90.00
_cell.angle_beta   90.00
_cell.angle_gamma   90.00
#
_symmetry.space_group_name_H-M   'P 1'
#
loop_
_entity.id
_entity.type
_entity.pdbx_description
1 polymer ?
#
loop_
_entity_poly.entity_id
_entity_poly.type
_entity_poly.pdbx_seq_one_letter_code
_entity_poly.pdbx_strand_id
1 'polypeptide(L)'
;MHLLGRLRLSLIGIISSRAAALRLPTMAGVRMRGAGQQARMMGSVRDLNDQGVEYSVRKTEAAWREAGRREQLSEEEYYVLRQKGTEYPGSGKYDKFYPKAGHFAPW
;
A
#
# COMPACT_ATOMS: atom_id res chain seq x y z
N MET A 1 27.46 28.21 64.33
CA MET A 1 27.55 29.68 64.39
C MET A 1 27.79 30.22 62.99
N HIS A 2 27.26 31.41 62.68
CA HIS A 2 27.27 32.14 61.40
C HIS A 2 26.12 31.72 60.45
N LEU A 3 24.98 32.42 60.26
CA LEU A 3 24.50 33.81 60.35
C LEU A 3 24.09 34.30 58.93
N LEU A 4 22.79 34.57 58.79
CA LEU A 4 22.10 35.52 57.91
C LEU A 4 22.04 35.30 56.38
N GLY A 5 20.80 35.12 55.91
CA GLY A 5 20.12 36.22 55.22
C GLY A 5 19.78 35.99 53.75
N ARG A 6 18.47 36.01 53.44
CA ARG A 6 17.81 37.15 52.77
C ARG A 6 16.35 36.83 52.48
N LEU A 7 15.48 37.55 53.18
CA LEU A 7 14.07 37.74 52.89
C LEU A 7 13.94 38.51 51.56
N ARG A 8 13.08 38.07 50.64
CA ARG A 8 12.43 38.98 49.68
C ARG A 8 10.95 38.65 49.60
N LEU A 9 10.17 39.58 50.16
CA LEU A 9 8.75 39.77 49.90
C LEU A 9 8.54 39.95 48.39
N SER A 10 7.55 39.26 47.82
CA SER A 10 6.78 39.82 46.71
C SER A 10 5.33 39.34 46.81
N LEU A 11 4.47 40.33 46.98
CA LEU A 11 3.02 40.25 47.12
C LEU A 11 2.42 40.51 45.74
N ILE A 12 1.83 39.51 45.09
CA ILE A 12 0.90 39.73 43.98
C ILE A 12 -0.23 38.71 44.12
N GLY A 13 -1.42 39.23 44.45
CA GLY A 13 -2.65 38.44 44.48
C GLY A 13 -3.15 38.09 43.08
N ILE A 14 -4.22 37.29 43.04
CA ILE A 14 -5.47 37.55 42.33
C ILE A 14 -6.34 36.32 42.54
N ILE A 15 -7.50 36.58 43.13
CA ILE A 15 -8.62 35.66 43.29
C ILE A 15 -9.17 35.41 41.89
N SER A 16 -9.22 34.15 41.44
CA SER A 16 -9.97 33.79 40.23
C SER A 16 -11.05 32.79 40.59
N SER A 17 -12.29 33.26 40.47
CA SER A 17 -13.53 32.54 40.74
C SER A 17 -13.67 31.31 39.83
N ARG A 18 -13.94 30.14 40.40
CA ARG A 18 -14.37 28.95 39.64
C ARG A 18 -15.77 29.21 39.09
N ALA A 19 -15.88 29.53 37.81
CA ALA A 19 -17.15 29.46 37.09
C ALA A 19 -17.48 27.97 36.84
N ALA A 20 -18.61 27.51 37.38
CA ALA A 20 -19.17 26.20 37.09
C ALA A 20 -19.71 26.18 35.66
N ALA A 21 -19.08 25.39 34.77
CA ALA A 21 -19.59 25.14 33.43
C ALA A 21 -20.72 24.10 33.49
N LEU A 22 -21.95 24.52 33.17
CA LEU A 22 -23.09 23.64 32.95
C LEU A 22 -22.84 22.77 31.71
N ARG A 23 -22.90 21.46 31.92
CA ARG A 23 -22.63 20.39 30.96
C ARG A 23 -23.89 20.14 30.11
N LEU A 24 -23.83 20.40 28.82
CA LEU A 24 -24.88 20.00 27.87
C LEU A 24 -24.78 18.49 27.58
N PRO A 25 -25.90 17.74 27.52
CA PRO A 25 -25.86 16.34 27.15
C PRO A 25 -25.53 16.18 25.67
N THR A 26 -24.49 15.39 25.38
CA THR A 26 -24.19 14.88 24.05
C THR A 26 -25.31 13.95 23.59
N MET A 27 -25.95 14.25 22.46
CA MET A 27 -26.92 13.37 21.81
C MET A 27 -26.22 12.10 21.33
N ALA A 28 -26.36 11.02 22.10
CA ALA A 28 -25.94 9.69 21.71
C ALA A 28 -27.01 9.04 20.80
N GLY A 29 -26.57 8.58 19.63
CA GLY A 29 -27.04 7.32 19.06
C GLY A 29 -28.22 7.37 18.08
N VAL A 30 -27.92 7.54 16.79
CA VAL A 30 -28.65 6.83 15.73
C VAL A 30 -27.76 5.68 15.25
N ARG A 31 -28.04 4.47 15.75
CA ARG A 31 -27.39 3.23 15.32
C ARG A 31 -28.06 2.75 14.03
N MET A 32 -27.49 3.11 12.88
CA MET A 32 -27.84 2.48 11.61
C MET A 32 -27.47 0.99 11.68
N ARG A 33 -28.49 0.12 11.64
CA ARG A 33 -28.36 -1.32 11.70
C ARG A 33 -28.51 -1.87 10.28
N GLY A 34 -27.47 -2.52 9.78
CA GLY A 34 -27.58 -3.54 8.73
C GLY A 34 -27.37 -3.07 7.29
N ALA A 35 -26.15 -3.18 6.79
CA ALA A 35 -25.88 -3.49 5.39
C ALA A 35 -24.55 -4.25 5.28
N GLY A 36 -24.64 -5.55 5.01
CA GLY A 36 -23.63 -6.30 4.26
C GLY A 36 -22.25 -6.53 4.90
N GLN A 37 -22.16 -7.34 5.95
CA GLN A 37 -20.91 -8.06 6.27
C GLN A 37 -20.53 -9.13 5.22
N GLN A 38 -21.24 -9.20 4.09
CA GLN A 38 -21.00 -10.20 3.05
C GLN A 38 -20.01 -9.76 1.95
N ALA A 39 -19.46 -8.54 2.01
CA ALA A 39 -18.50 -8.07 1.00
C ALA A 39 -17.04 -8.52 1.25
N ARG A 40 -16.76 -9.29 2.31
CA ARG A 40 -15.39 -9.70 2.68
C ARG A 40 -15.01 -11.14 2.26
N MET A 41 -15.85 -11.82 1.49
CA MET A 41 -15.58 -13.19 1.00
C MET A 41 -15.32 -13.29 -0.51
N MET A 42 -15.16 -12.18 -1.22
CA MET A 42 -14.59 -12.20 -2.57
C MET A 42 -13.13 -11.85 -2.49
N GLY A 43 -12.26 -12.86 -2.63
CA GLY A 43 -10.85 -12.65 -2.94
C GLY A 43 -10.73 -11.65 -4.09
N SER A 44 -9.67 -10.85 -4.05
CA SER A 44 -9.41 -9.86 -5.10
C SER A 44 -9.43 -10.55 -6.45
N VAL A 45 -10.17 -10.02 -7.43
CA VAL A 45 -10.21 -10.54 -8.82
C VAL A 45 -8.80 -10.69 -9.41
N ARG A 46 -7.82 -9.96 -8.87
CA ARG A 46 -6.39 -10.04 -9.24
C ARG A 46 -5.75 -11.40 -8.93
N ASP A 47 -6.28 -12.14 -7.96
CA ASP A 47 -5.70 -13.38 -7.42
C ASP A 47 -6.21 -14.63 -8.16
N LEU A 48 -7.15 -14.49 -9.10
CA LEU A 48 -7.81 -15.60 -9.81
C LEU A 48 -6.94 -16.32 -10.85
N ASN A 49 -5.70 -15.88 -11.06
CA ASN A 49 -4.86 -16.41 -12.15
C ASN A 49 -3.67 -17.25 -11.69
N ASP A 50 -3.52 -17.47 -10.38
CA ASP A 50 -2.60 -18.50 -9.92
C ASP A 50 -3.38 -19.81 -10.00
N GLN A 51 -3.20 -20.57 -11.09
CA GLN A 51 -3.85 -21.86 -11.33
C GLN A 51 -3.40 -22.95 -10.32
N GLY A 52 -2.86 -22.54 -9.15
CA GLY A 52 -2.21 -23.40 -8.16
C GLY A 52 -0.92 -24.04 -8.65
N VAL A 53 -0.37 -23.56 -9.78
CA VAL A 53 0.83 -24.16 -10.39
C VAL A 53 2.06 -23.63 -9.67
N GLU A 54 2.78 -24.52 -9.01
CA GLU A 54 4.03 -24.19 -8.34
C GLU A 54 5.19 -24.16 -9.34
N TYR A 55 5.68 -22.96 -9.63
CA TYR A 55 6.88 -22.77 -10.45
C TYR A 55 8.14 -22.91 -9.61
N SER A 56 9.19 -23.53 -10.19
CA SER A 56 10.51 -23.65 -9.57
C SER A 56 11.20 -22.29 -9.37
N VAL A 57 10.89 -21.31 -10.22
CA VAL A 57 11.44 -19.95 -10.14
C VAL A 57 10.45 -19.05 -9.40
N ARG A 58 10.83 -18.64 -8.18
CA ARG A 58 10.08 -17.65 -7.38
C ARG A 58 10.96 -16.46 -7.05
N LYS A 59 10.56 -15.28 -7.52
CA LYS A 59 11.22 -14.01 -7.19
C LYS A 59 10.15 -13.00 -6.74
N THR A 60 10.55 -12.04 -5.92
CA THR A 60 9.71 -10.90 -5.56
C THR A 60 9.58 -9.93 -6.75
N GLU A 61 8.58 -9.05 -6.76
CA GLU A 61 8.43 -8.03 -7.82
C GLU A 61 9.66 -7.13 -7.95
N ALA A 62 10.32 -6.79 -6.84
CA ALA A 62 11.54 -6.00 -6.87
C ALA A 62 12.68 -6.77 -7.57
N ALA A 63 12.83 -8.05 -7.26
CA ALA A 63 13.81 -8.91 -7.90
C ALA A 63 13.49 -9.17 -9.38
N TRP A 64 12.21 -9.25 -9.77
CA TRP A 64 11.82 -9.32 -11.18
C TRP A 64 12.11 -8.03 -11.93
N ARG A 65 11.85 -6.85 -11.34
CA ARG A 65 12.24 -5.56 -11.95
C ARG A 65 13.75 -5.46 -12.12
N GLU A 66 14.52 -5.87 -11.12
CA GLU A 66 15.98 -5.86 -11.20
C GLU A 66 16.49 -6.87 -12.23
N ALA A 67 15.97 -8.10 -12.22
CA ALA A 67 16.30 -9.13 -13.20
C ALA A 67 15.95 -8.67 -14.62
N GLY A 68 14.77 -8.10 -14.84
CA GLY A 68 14.36 -7.55 -16.13
C GLY A 68 15.30 -6.44 -16.60
N ARG A 69 15.73 -5.53 -15.72
CA ARG A 69 16.75 -4.53 -16.04
C ARG A 69 18.09 -5.17 -16.42
N ARG A 70 18.52 -6.23 -15.72
CA ARG A 70 19.76 -6.96 -16.02
C ARG A 70 19.67 -7.73 -17.34
N GLU A 71 18.51 -8.33 -17.62
CA GLU A 71 18.18 -9.04 -18.85
C GLU A 71 17.84 -8.08 -20.01
N GLN A 72 17.92 -6.77 -19.77
CA GLN A 72 17.63 -5.71 -20.74
C GLN A 72 16.23 -5.83 -21.35
N LEU A 73 15.26 -6.31 -20.56
CA LEU A 73 13.85 -6.27 -20.96
C LEU A 73 13.46 -4.81 -21.22
N SER A 74 12.86 -4.58 -22.37
CA SER A 74 12.15 -3.35 -22.67
C SER A 74 10.95 -3.18 -21.73
N GLU A 75 10.45 -1.94 -21.63
CA GLU A 75 9.26 -1.63 -20.83
C GLU A 75 8.04 -2.43 -21.31
N GLU A 76 7.91 -2.64 -22.63
CA GLU A 76 6.81 -3.41 -23.24
C GLU A 76 6.91 -4.91 -22.87
N GLU A 77 8.10 -5.51 -22.93
CA GLU A 77 8.30 -6.91 -22.52
C GLU A 77 7.99 -7.12 -21.03
N TYR A 78 8.43 -6.19 -20.16
CA TYR A 78 8.10 -6.25 -18.73
C TYR A 78 6.60 -6.12 -18.49
N TYR A 79 5.94 -5.19 -19.20
CA TYR A 79 4.50 -4.98 -19.14
C TYR A 79 3.72 -6.25 -19.52
N VAL A 80 4.07 -6.87 -20.65
CA VAL A 80 3.43 -8.12 -21.12
C VAL A 80 3.68 -9.27 -20.13
N LEU A 81 4.92 -9.52 -19.74
CA LEU A 81 5.29 -10.70 -18.93
C LEU A 81 4.83 -10.63 -17.45
N ARG A 82 4.83 -9.44 -16.85
CA ARG A 82 4.59 -9.28 -15.39
C ARG A 82 3.30 -8.56 -15.06
N GLN A 83 2.82 -7.68 -15.94
CA GLN A 83 1.62 -6.87 -15.68
C GLN A 83 0.39 -7.37 -16.42
N LYS A 84 0.49 -8.55 -17.07
CA LYS A 84 -0.56 -9.15 -17.91
C LYS A 84 -1.00 -8.19 -19.02
N GLY A 85 -0.04 -7.41 -19.53
CA GLY A 85 -0.24 -6.52 -20.65
C GLY A 85 -0.36 -7.27 -21.97
N THR A 86 -0.85 -6.56 -22.98
CA THR A 86 -0.83 -7.00 -24.38
C THR A 86 -0.08 -5.95 -25.18
N GLU A 87 0.82 -6.39 -26.06
CA GLU A 87 1.51 -5.50 -27.01
C GLU A 87 0.52 -4.80 -27.95
N TYR A 88 0.93 -3.67 -28.53
CA TYR A 88 0.08 -2.92 -29.45
C TYR A 88 -0.13 -3.70 -30.78
N PRO A 89 -1.30 -3.61 -31.44
CA PRO A 89 -1.49 -4.28 -32.72
C PRO A 89 -0.44 -3.85 -33.75
N GLY A 90 0.22 -4.84 -34.34
CA GLY A 90 1.25 -4.64 -35.37
C GLY A 90 2.63 -4.23 -34.85
N SER A 91 2.85 -4.19 -33.52
CA SER A 91 4.20 -3.98 -32.95
C SER A 91 4.99 -5.29 -32.75
N GLY A 92 4.31 -6.45 -32.78
CA GLY A 92 4.91 -7.76 -32.57
C GLY A 92 6.05 -8.06 -33.53
N LYS A 93 7.29 -8.03 -33.02
CA LYS A 93 8.51 -8.32 -33.81
C LYS A 93 8.47 -9.69 -34.50
N TYR A 94 7.79 -10.65 -33.87
CA TYR A 94 7.75 -12.04 -34.31
C TYR A 94 6.43 -12.45 -35.01
N ASP A 95 5.47 -11.54 -35.21
CA ASP A 95 4.18 -11.82 -35.87
C ASP A 95 4.29 -12.44 -37.26
N LYS A 96 5.35 -12.07 -37.99
CA LYS A 96 5.65 -12.57 -39.34
C LYS A 96 7.06 -13.14 -39.44
N PHE A 97 7.55 -13.71 -38.35
CA PHE A 97 8.88 -14.28 -38.29
C PHE A 97 8.84 -15.80 -38.58
N TYR A 98 9.47 -16.20 -39.67
CA TYR A 98 9.47 -17.59 -40.17
C TYR A 98 10.90 -18.11 -40.33
N PRO A 99 11.61 -18.44 -39.22
CA PRO A 99 12.99 -18.90 -39.30
C PRO A 99 13.06 -20.33 -39.84
N LYS A 100 14.10 -20.62 -40.63
CA LYS A 100 14.38 -21.97 -41.14
C LYS A 100 15.00 -22.90 -40.09
N ALA A 101 15.55 -22.34 -39.01
CA ALA A 101 16.20 -23.04 -37.91
C ALA A 101 16.10 -22.22 -36.61
N GLY A 102 16.16 -22.89 -35.46
CA GLY A 102 15.97 -22.29 -34.13
C GLY A 102 14.60 -22.63 -33.52
N HIS A 103 14.42 -22.35 -32.23
CA HIS A 103 13.16 -22.55 -31.52
C HIS A 103 12.91 -21.41 -30.53
N PHE A 104 11.63 -21.15 -30.25
CA PHE A 104 11.25 -20.38 -29.08
C PHE A 104 11.38 -21.27 -27.83
N ALA A 105 11.74 -20.67 -26.70
CA ALA A 105 11.88 -21.41 -25.46
C ALA A 105 10.56 -22.14 -25.14
N PRO A 106 10.58 -23.47 -24.91
CA PRO A 106 9.40 -24.21 -24.51
C PRO A 106 8.98 -23.81 -23.08
N TRP A 107 7.68 -23.95 -22.80
CA TRP A 107 7.04 -23.62 -21.52
C TRP A 107 7.40 -24.60 -20.41
#